data_AF-A0A2R2WAE2-F1
#
_entry.id   AF-A0A2R2WAE2-F1
#
_cell.length_a   1.000
_cell.length_b   1.000
_cell.length_c   1.000
_cell.angle_alpha   90.00
_cell.angle_beta   90.00
_cell.angle_gamma   90.00
#
_symmetry.space_group_name_H-M   'P 1'
#
loop_
_entity.id
_entity.type
_entity.pdbx_description
1 polymer ?
#
loop_
_entity_poly.entity_id
_entity_poly.type
_entity_poly.pdbx_seq_one_letter_code
_entity_poly.pdbx_strand_id
1 'polypeptide(L)'
;MPREITVLAQAPHDLHALARAAEGIEGAAEIREIDGGAALQVIGPDHVEVLTVYPPRRVSCADEVARLLPDAPEVSVPLWWTDAFAPWGPEGEAGVSIALRLALGLDAVCVVED
;
A
#
# COMPACT_ATOMS: atom_id res chain seq x y z
N MET A 1 6.96 -14.38 -6.48
CA MET A 1 7.52 -13.47 -5.45
C MET A 1 6.35 -12.67 -4.91
N PRO A 2 6.30 -12.15 -3.68
CA PRO A 2 5.17 -11.29 -3.30
C PRO A 2 5.03 -10.12 -4.29
N ARG A 3 3.80 -9.67 -4.55
CA ARG A 3 3.57 -8.50 -5.40
C ARG A 3 4.04 -7.27 -4.67
N GLU A 4 4.89 -6.48 -5.32
CA GLU A 4 5.38 -5.22 -4.80
C GLU A 4 4.41 -4.12 -5.22
N ILE A 5 4.00 -3.30 -4.26
CA ILE A 5 3.01 -2.25 -4.48
C ILE A 5 3.60 -0.95 -3.95
N THR A 6 3.62 0.08 -4.80
CA THR A 6 4.02 1.43 -4.38
C THR A 6 2.84 2.39 -4.49
N VAL A 7 2.58 3.14 -3.41
CA VAL A 7 1.60 4.23 -3.39
C VAL A 7 2.32 5.58 -3.23
N LEU A 8 2.09 6.49 -4.17
CA LEU A 8 2.64 7.85 -4.18
C LEU A 8 1.52 8.87 -3.95
N ALA A 9 1.45 9.42 -2.74
CA ALA A 9 0.36 10.29 -2.29
C ALA A 9 0.85 11.69 -1.89
N GLN A 10 -0.02 12.70 -2.00
CA GLN A 10 0.28 14.08 -1.54
C GLN A 10 0.17 14.25 -0.01
N ALA A 11 -0.45 13.28 0.67
CA ALA A 11 -0.61 13.24 2.12
C ALA A 11 -0.18 11.87 2.67
N PRO A 12 0.34 11.80 3.91
CA PRO A 12 0.60 10.52 4.56
C PRO A 12 -0.74 9.85 4.88
N HIS A 13 -0.73 8.52 4.99
CA HIS A 13 -1.86 7.74 5.50
C HIS A 13 -1.54 7.15 6.87
N ASP A 14 -2.58 6.73 7.58
CA ASP A 14 -2.50 6.09 8.89
C ASP A 14 -3.29 4.76 8.90
N LEU A 15 -3.36 4.13 10.07
CA LEU A 15 -4.15 2.91 10.27
C LEU A 15 -5.62 3.08 9.91
N HIS A 16 -6.21 4.25 10.17
CA HIS A 16 -7.62 4.51 9.85
C HIS A 16 -7.86 4.57 8.35
N ALA A 17 -6.96 5.20 7.59
CA ALA A 17 -7.04 5.22 6.13
C ALA A 17 -6.96 3.80 5.55
N LEU A 18 -6.04 2.97 6.04
CA LEU A 18 -5.94 1.57 5.64
C LEU A 18 -7.20 0.77 6.02
N ALA A 19 -7.74 0.97 7.22
CA ALA A 19 -8.97 0.33 7.66
C ALA A 19 -10.17 0.65 6.77
N ARG A 20 -10.31 1.92 6.37
CA ARG A 20 -11.36 2.31 5.42
C ARG A 20 -11.15 1.70 4.03
N ALA A 21 -9.91 1.57 3.58
CA ALA A 21 -9.60 0.93 2.31
C ALA A 21 -9.95 -0.57 2.32
N ALA A 22 -9.72 -1.24 3.46
CA ALA A 22 -10.03 -2.65 3.65
C ALA A 22 -11.52 -2.95 3.87
N GLU A 23 -12.31 -1.94 4.26
CA GLU A 23 -13.72 -2.12 4.60
C GLU A 23 -14.52 -2.73 3.44
N GLY A 24 -15.20 -3.85 3.74
CA GLY A 24 -16.03 -4.56 2.76
C GLY A 24 -15.27 -5.27 1.64
N ILE A 25 -13.95 -5.42 1.73
CA ILE A 25 -13.21 -6.33 0.85
C ILE A 25 -13.33 -7.76 1.37
N GLU A 26 -13.83 -8.65 0.52
CA GLU A 26 -13.85 -10.08 0.80
C GLU A 26 -12.42 -10.58 0.99
N GLY A 27 -12.17 -11.29 2.10
CA GLY A 27 -10.84 -11.75 2.48
C GLY A 27 -10.08 -10.83 3.43
N ALA A 28 -10.55 -9.61 3.72
CA ALA A 28 -10.01 -8.78 4.80
C ALA A 28 -10.82 -8.96 6.10
N ALA A 29 -10.16 -9.31 7.21
CA ALA A 29 -10.82 -9.60 8.48
C ALA A 29 -10.31 -8.72 9.64
N GLU A 30 -9.00 -8.49 9.73
CA GLU A 30 -8.36 -7.77 10.82
C GLU A 30 -7.21 -6.90 10.28
N ILE A 31 -6.91 -5.81 10.98
CA ILE A 31 -5.69 -5.03 10.77
C ILE A 31 -4.92 -4.96 12.08
N ARG A 32 -3.61 -5.22 12.00
CA ARG A 32 -2.71 -5.14 13.15
C ARG A 32 -1.46 -4.34 12.82
N GLU A 33 -0.82 -3.82 13.86
CA GLU A 33 0.52 -3.27 13.77
C GLU A 33 1.56 -4.39 13.94
N ILE A 34 2.66 -4.29 13.19
CA ILE A 34 3.87 -5.09 13.38
C ILE A 34 4.89 -4.21 14.11
N ASP A 35 5.53 -4.75 15.15
CA ASP A 35 6.63 -4.13 15.90
C ASP A 35 6.37 -2.68 16.33
N GLY A 36 5.15 -2.38 16.80
CA GLY A 36 4.78 -1.04 17.27
C GLY A 36 4.67 0.01 16.17
N GLY A 37 4.21 -0.41 14.97
CA GLY A 37 3.98 0.48 13.83
C GLY A 37 5.10 0.50 12.79
N ALA A 38 6.03 -0.46 12.85
CA ALA A 38 7.03 -0.65 11.79
C ALA A 38 6.38 -1.03 10.44
N ALA A 39 5.21 -1.68 10.50
CA ALA A 39 4.30 -1.87 9.39
C ALA A 39 2.86 -2.07 9.90
N LEU A 40 1.90 -1.91 9.01
CA LEU A 40 0.51 -2.33 9.20
C LEU A 40 0.27 -3.59 8.38
N GLN A 41 -0.45 -4.55 8.93
CA GLN A 41 -0.77 -5.80 8.25
C GLN A 41 -2.27 -6.04 8.24
N VAL A 42 -2.82 -6.28 7.06
CA VAL A 42 -4.16 -6.79 6.86
C VAL A 42 -4.11 -8.31 6.87
N ILE A 43 -4.95 -8.89 7.72
CA ILE A 43 -5.10 -10.33 7.93
C ILE A 43 -6.50 -10.73 7.49
N GLY A 44 -6.58 -11.83 6.74
CA GLY A 44 -7.82 -12.47 6.33
C GLY A 44 -8.29 -13.56 7.29
N PRO A 45 -9.31 -14.34 6.89
CA PRO A 45 -9.73 -15.52 7.63
C PRO A 45 -8.56 -16.48 7.90
N ASP A 46 -8.66 -17.25 8.98
CA ASP A 46 -7.66 -18.25 9.38
C ASP A 46 -6.22 -17.70 9.54
N HIS A 47 -6.09 -16.41 9.86
CA HIS A 47 -4.83 -15.70 10.04
C HIS A 47 -3.93 -15.64 8.80
N VAL A 48 -4.52 -15.71 7.60
CA VAL A 48 -3.77 -15.57 6.35
C VAL A 48 -3.39 -14.11 6.12
N GLU A 49 -2.13 -13.85 5.81
CA GLU A 49 -1.68 -12.50 5.42
C GLU A 49 -2.29 -12.10 4.07
N VAL A 50 -2.77 -10.85 3.99
CA VAL A 50 -3.40 -10.31 2.78
C VAL A 50 -2.60 -9.14 2.21
N LEU A 51 -2.11 -8.26 3.08
CA LEU A 51 -1.33 -7.08 2.68
C LEU A 51 -0.46 -6.63 3.86
N THR A 52 0.80 -6.36 3.61
CA THR A 52 1.68 -5.63 4.55
C THR A 52 2.00 -4.26 3.97
N VAL A 53 1.81 -3.19 4.73
CA VAL A 53 1.98 -1.78 4.32
C VAL A 53 2.98 -1.10 5.26
N TYR A 54 4.04 -0.53 4.72
CA TYR A 54 5.04 0.20 5.49
C TYR A 54 4.64 1.67 5.71
N PRO A 55 5.14 2.33 6.77
CA PRO A 55 4.85 3.73 7.02
C PRO A 55 5.25 4.63 5.83
N PRO A 56 4.42 5.64 5.51
CA PRO A 56 4.74 6.61 4.47
C PRO A 56 6.06 7.33 4.76
N ARG A 57 6.94 7.40 3.77
CA ARG A 57 8.19 8.19 3.81
C ARG A 57 8.08 9.39 2.91
N ARG A 58 8.44 10.56 3.43
CA ARG A 58 8.45 11.79 2.64
C ARG A 58 9.60 11.78 1.63
N VAL A 59 9.30 12.02 0.36
CA VAL A 59 10.26 12.13 -0.74
C VAL A 59 10.21 13.55 -1.31
N SER A 60 11.37 14.14 -1.56
CA SER A 60 11.51 15.51 -2.08
C SER A 60 12.28 15.61 -3.40
N CYS A 61 12.66 14.48 -4.00
CA CYS A 61 13.43 14.41 -5.23
C CYS A 61 12.65 13.65 -6.31
N ALA A 62 12.17 14.35 -7.34
CA ALA A 62 11.41 13.71 -8.42
C ALA A 62 12.29 12.76 -9.26
N ASP A 63 13.57 13.11 -9.47
CA ASP A 63 14.51 12.25 -10.21
C ASP A 63 14.74 10.89 -9.53
N GLU A 64 14.66 10.84 -8.21
CA GLU A 64 14.76 9.58 -7.47
C GLU A 64 13.52 8.71 -7.68
N VAL A 65 12.33 9.32 -7.71
CA VAL A 65 11.08 8.61 -8.04
C VAL A 65 11.15 8.06 -9.46
N ALA A 66 11.54 8.87 -10.44
CA ALA A 66 11.66 8.44 -11.83
C ALA A 66 12.72 7.34 -12.03
N ARG A 67 13.80 7.35 -11.23
CA ARG A 67 14.82 6.29 -11.25
C ARG A 67 14.31 4.96 -10.68
N LEU A 68 13.49 5.01 -9.63
CA LEU A 68 12.98 3.82 -8.94
C LEU A 68 11.72 3.25 -9.60
N LEU A 69 10.86 4.11 -10.15
CA LEU A 69 9.62 3.74 -10.84
C LEU A 69 9.58 4.39 -12.23
N PRO A 70 10.39 3.90 -13.19
CA PRO A 70 10.48 4.52 -14.52
C PRO A 70 9.18 4.46 -15.32
N ASP A 71 8.29 3.51 -15.00
CA ASP A 71 7.00 3.33 -15.68
C ASP A 71 5.83 4.05 -14.98
N ALA A 72 6.08 4.70 -13.83
CA ALA A 72 5.05 5.46 -13.13
C ALA A 72 4.74 6.80 -13.83
N PRO A 73 3.50 7.30 -13.73
CA PRO A 73 3.17 8.67 -14.11
C PRO A 73 4.08 9.70 -13.42
N GLU A 74 4.28 10.85 -14.09
CA GLU A 74 4.98 11.97 -13.48
C GLU A 74 4.24 12.49 -12.24
N VAL A 75 4.97 12.71 -11.15
CA VAL A 75 4.42 13.14 -9.86
C VAL A 75 5.10 14.41 -9.37
N SER A 76 4.35 15.25 -8.66
CA SER A 76 4.90 16.44 -7.99
C SER A 76 5.47 16.09 -6.62
N VAL A 77 6.63 16.68 -6.30
CA VAL A 77 7.26 16.60 -4.98
C VAL A 77 7.07 17.91 -4.19
N PRO A 78 7.04 17.89 -2.84
CA PRO A 78 7.21 16.71 -1.98
C PRO A 78 5.97 15.80 -1.96
N LEU A 79 6.19 14.49 -1.89
CA LEU A 79 5.14 13.48 -1.77
C LEU A 79 5.46 12.47 -0.67
N TRP A 80 4.54 11.54 -0.44
CA TRP A 80 4.66 10.43 0.49
C TRP A 80 4.69 9.11 -0.27
N TRP A 81 5.81 8.42 -0.14
CA TRP A 81 6.07 7.11 -0.72
C TRP A 81 5.71 6.02 0.28
N THR A 82 4.92 5.04 -0.15
CA THR A 82 4.53 3.88 0.65
C THR A 82 4.87 2.62 -0.11
N ASP A 83 5.64 1.74 0.53
CA ASP A 83 5.90 0.39 0.06
C ASP A 83 4.87 -0.56 0.69
N ALA A 84 4.32 -1.48 -0.09
CA ALA A 84 3.41 -2.52 0.38
C ALA A 84 3.63 -3.83 -0.39
N PHE A 85 3.28 -4.94 0.24
CA PHE A 85 3.50 -6.28 -0.29
C PHE A 85 2.25 -7.13 -0.09
N ALA A 86 1.78 -7.73 -1.19
CA ALA A 86 0.70 -8.72 -1.16
C ALA A 86 1.28 -10.10 -1.49
N PRO A 87 0.83 -11.18 -0.85
CA PRO A 87 1.26 -12.52 -1.21
C PRO A 87 0.83 -12.88 -2.64
N TRP A 88 1.36 -13.98 -3.15
CA TRP A 88 0.85 -14.55 -4.41
C TRP A 88 -0.42 -15.36 -4.18
N GLY A 89 -1.22 -15.48 -5.25
CA GLY A 89 -2.47 -16.23 -5.21
C GLY A 89 -3.69 -15.36 -4.88
N PRO A 90 -4.84 -16.00 -4.63
CA PRO A 90 -6.13 -15.33 -4.43
C PRO A 90 -6.13 -14.32 -3.28
N GLU A 91 -5.43 -14.61 -2.18
CA GLU A 91 -5.35 -13.74 -1.02
C GLU A 91 -4.59 -12.44 -1.34
N GLY A 92 -3.62 -12.54 -2.26
CA GLY A 92 -2.92 -11.39 -2.80
C GLY A 92 -3.80 -10.44 -3.61
N GLU A 93 -4.82 -10.96 -4.31
CA GLU A 93 -5.75 -10.13 -5.08
C GLU A 93 -6.58 -9.22 -4.18
N ALA A 94 -6.95 -9.71 -2.99
CA ALA A 94 -7.57 -8.88 -1.97
C ALA A 94 -6.61 -7.78 -1.49
N GLY A 95 -5.34 -8.12 -1.25
CA GLY A 95 -4.31 -7.14 -0.88
C GLY A 95 -4.10 -6.03 -1.91
N VAL A 96 -4.00 -6.39 -3.19
CA VAL A 96 -3.91 -5.43 -4.30
C VAL A 96 -5.16 -4.54 -4.35
N SER A 97 -6.34 -5.12 -4.18
CA SER A 97 -7.61 -4.37 -4.16
C SER A 97 -7.67 -3.34 -3.02
N ILE A 98 -7.15 -3.70 -1.84
CA ILE A 98 -7.05 -2.79 -0.69
C ILE A 98 -6.08 -1.65 -1.00
N ALA A 99 -4.91 -1.94 -1.56
CA ALA A 99 -3.92 -0.92 -1.91
C ALA A 99 -4.45 0.05 -2.98
N LEU A 100 -5.17 -0.45 -3.98
CA LEU A 100 -5.84 0.39 -4.99
C LEU A 100 -6.92 1.28 -4.37
N ARG A 101 -7.72 0.77 -3.42
CA ARG A 101 -8.70 1.57 -2.69
C ARG A 101 -8.05 2.62 -1.79
N LEU A 102 -6.94 2.28 -1.15
CA LEU A 102 -6.15 3.23 -0.36
C LEU A 102 -5.66 4.37 -1.26
N ALA A 103 -5.07 4.03 -2.41
CA ALA A 103 -4.60 5.03 -3.37
C ALA A 103 -5.74 5.91 -3.89
N LEU A 104 -6.89 5.32 -4.23
CA LEU A 104 -8.09 6.06 -4.62
C LEU A 104 -8.56 7.02 -3.52
N GLY A 105 -8.59 6.58 -2.27
CA GLY A 105 -8.97 7.40 -1.13
C GLY A 105 -8.00 8.56 -0.84
N LEU A 106 -6.78 8.49 -1.36
CA LEU A 106 -5.73 9.50 -1.22
C LEU A 106 -5.53 10.35 -2.47
N ASP A 107 -6.26 10.08 -3.56
CA ASP A 107 -6.00 10.64 -4.89
C ASP A 107 -4.53 10.43 -5.32
N ALA A 108 -4.04 9.20 -5.13
CA ALA A 108 -2.65 8.81 -5.25
C ALA A 108 -2.39 7.93 -6.49
N VAL A 109 -1.14 7.91 -6.93
CA VAL A 109 -0.67 6.93 -7.91
C VAL A 109 -0.41 5.60 -7.20
N CYS A 110 -0.89 4.49 -7.77
CA CYS A 110 -0.61 3.14 -7.31
C CYS A 110 0.09 2.37 -8.43
N VAL A 111 1.28 1.85 -8.15
CA VAL A 111 2.04 0.97 -9.05
C VAL A 111 2.02 -0.42 -8.43
N VAL A 112 1.77 -1.44 -9.24
CA VAL A 112 1.74 -2.86 -8.83
C VAL A 112 2.68 -3.62 -9.75
N GLU A 113 3.62 -4.36 -9.16
CA GLU A 113 4.65 -5.14 -9.84
C GLU A 113 4.56 -6.62 -9.36
N ASP A 114 4.63 -7.56 -10.32
CA ASP A 114 4.48 -9.02 -10.10
C ASP A 114 5.81 -9.78 -10.06
#